data_AF-A0A7N0T4V4-F1
#
_entry.id   AF-A0A7N0T4V4-F1
#
_cell.length_a   1.000
_cell.length_b   1.000
_cell.length_c   1.000
_cell.angle_alpha   90.00
_cell.angle_beta   90.00
_cell.angle_gamma   90.00
#
_symmetry.space_group_name_H-M   'P 1'
#
loop_
_entity.id
_entity.type
_entity.pdbx_description
1 polymer ?
#
loop_
_entity_poly.entity_id
_entity_poly.type
_entity_poly.pdbx_seq_one_letter_code
_entity_poly.pdbx_strand_id
1 'polypeptide(L)'
;MADGLLLFLKLLIISLALPKSVAQSIKSARLLDLVIRDYTVRSNEKHFRTGLLHNVRLPTNLSGIEVFSARFRCGSLHRYGANVKEFRLSPGVEIHPCVKRVLLVRQDLGLNFSTIYYDNCELYGYQLYTPILGLLAYNVGKNENPFELKLSSGATPFTVDFRNVGKLVNNTKGLIPLCASFETDGKVTLSNLVSTHLCVATRHGHYSLVIESPSMPVRNKKVSGWKMGVGVSMGGLIGLTLLVLLLTAMLVRVKKRSRMEELERRAYEEEALQVSMVGHVRAPTAHCTRTLPTLEHEFRSNPKHY
;
A
#
# COMPACT_ATOMS: atom_id res chain seq x y z
N MET A 1 -23.52 22.34 38.44
CA MET A 1 -22.65 21.13 38.50
C MET A 1 -22.72 20.31 37.21
N ALA A 2 -23.87 20.25 36.53
CA ALA A 2 -24.04 19.54 35.26
C ALA A 2 -23.28 20.18 34.06
N ASP A 3 -23.17 21.51 34.01
CA ASP A 3 -22.54 22.20 32.86
C ASP A 3 -21.02 21.99 32.80
N GLY A 4 -20.38 21.81 33.97
CA GLY A 4 -18.96 21.48 34.05
C GLY A 4 -18.66 20.09 33.48
N LEU A 5 -19.52 19.11 33.73
CA LEU A 5 -19.37 17.75 33.21
C LEU A 5 -19.46 17.72 31.68
N LEU A 6 -20.36 18.52 31.11
CA LEU A 6 -20.56 18.62 29.66
C LEU A 6 -19.35 19.28 28.96
N LEU A 7 -18.76 20.30 29.60
CA LEU A 7 -17.52 20.94 29.13
C LEU A 7 -16.32 19.98 29.19
N PHE A 8 -16.18 19.22 30.28
CA PHE A 8 -15.14 18.20 30.41
C PHE A 8 -15.30 17.08 29.37
N LEU A 9 -16.53 16.62 29.11
CA LEU A 9 -16.79 15.61 28.08
C LEU A 9 -16.48 16.12 26.68
N LYS A 10 -16.80 17.38 26.37
CA LYS A 10 -16.46 18.02 25.09
C LYS A 10 -14.94 18.19 24.93
N LEU A 11 -14.22 18.59 25.98
CA LEU A 11 -12.75 18.66 25.99
C LEU A 11 -12.11 17.27 25.80
N LEU A 12 -12.68 16.23 26.41
CA LEU A 12 -12.24 14.85 26.21
C LEU A 12 -12.44 14.42 24.75
N ILE A 13 -13.62 14.67 24.16
CA ILE A 13 -13.90 14.36 22.75
C ILE A 13 -12.98 15.13 21.80
N ILE A 14 -12.66 16.40 22.09
CA ILE A 14 -11.70 17.20 21.30
C ILE A 14 -10.27 16.65 21.46
N SER A 15 -9.89 16.15 22.63
CA SER A 15 -8.57 15.51 22.84
C SER A 15 -8.46 14.15 22.13
N LEU A 16 -9.57 13.44 21.93
CA LEU A 16 -9.66 12.23 21.10
C LEU A 16 -9.74 12.53 19.59
N ALA A 17 -10.25 13.71 19.21
CA ALA A 17 -10.33 14.17 17.83
C ALA A 17 -9.08 14.95 17.37
N LEU A 18 -8.11 15.18 18.25
CA LEU A 18 -6.79 15.63 17.83
C LEU A 18 -6.24 14.53 16.92
N PRO A 19 -5.88 14.81 15.65
CA PRO A 19 -5.07 13.86 14.92
C PRO A 19 -3.81 13.73 15.75
N LYS A 20 -3.66 12.59 16.45
CA LYS A 20 -2.33 12.07 16.74
C LYS A 20 -1.63 12.20 15.40
N SER A 21 -0.66 13.09 15.29
CA SER A 21 0.26 13.04 14.16
C SER A 21 0.82 11.63 14.27
N VAL A 22 0.26 10.75 13.45
CA VAL A 22 0.78 9.42 13.28
C VAL A 22 2.21 9.72 12.89
N ALA A 23 3.16 9.27 13.70
CA ALA A 23 4.49 9.00 13.21
C ALA A 23 4.28 7.98 12.09
N GLN A 24 3.91 8.47 10.89
CA GLN A 24 3.78 7.66 9.71
C GLN A 24 5.21 7.22 9.46
N SER A 25 5.49 5.97 9.80
CA SER A 25 6.66 5.28 9.26
C SER A 25 6.67 5.61 7.76
N ILE A 26 7.78 6.17 7.28
CA ILE A 26 7.92 6.53 5.88
C ILE A 26 7.91 5.21 5.11
N LYS A 27 6.78 4.89 4.48
CA LYS A 27 6.59 3.64 3.73
C LYS A 27 6.84 3.77 2.23
N SER A 28 7.15 4.98 1.75
CA SER A 28 7.41 5.23 0.33
C SER A 28 8.87 5.63 0.14
N ALA A 29 9.56 4.93 -0.77
CA ALA A 29 10.93 5.26 -1.16
C ALA A 29 11.02 6.70 -1.69
N ARG A 30 10.04 7.10 -2.52
CA ARG A 30 9.98 8.44 -3.08
C ARG A 30 9.81 9.52 -2.01
N LEU A 31 8.95 9.28 -1.02
CA LEU A 31 8.76 10.22 0.09
C LEU A 31 10.06 10.35 0.91
N LEU A 32 10.75 9.24 1.16
CA LEU A 32 12.03 9.23 1.85
C LEU A 32 13.08 10.08 1.12
N ASP A 33 13.19 9.96 -0.20
CA ASP A 33 14.09 10.78 -1.00
C ASP A 33 13.80 12.28 -0.88
N LEU A 34 12.52 12.67 -0.92
CA LEU A 34 12.10 14.07 -0.80
C LEU A 34 12.44 14.63 0.58
N VAL A 35 12.25 13.84 1.64
CA VAL A 35 12.62 14.23 3.02
C VAL A 35 14.13 14.39 3.13
N ILE A 36 14.92 13.42 2.64
CA ILE A 36 16.39 13.50 2.65
C ILE A 36 16.88 14.70 1.85
N ARG A 37 16.29 14.95 0.67
CA ARG A 37 16.58 16.13 -0.16
C ARG A 37 16.39 17.40 0.63
N ASP A 38 15.26 17.56 1.31
CA ASP A 38 14.94 18.80 2.03
C ASP A 38 15.91 19.05 3.19
N TYR A 39 16.28 18.01 3.95
CA TYR A 39 17.33 18.12 4.98
C TYR A 39 18.70 18.47 4.38
N THR A 40 19.07 17.82 3.28
CA THR A 40 20.34 18.03 2.60
C THR A 40 20.45 19.46 2.07
N VAL A 41 19.42 19.96 1.37
CA VAL A 41 19.38 21.31 0.82
C VAL A 41 19.39 22.37 1.91
N ARG A 42 18.68 22.15 3.03
CA ARG A 42 18.72 23.05 4.20
C ARG A 42 20.10 23.10 4.86
N SER A 43 20.81 21.96 4.92
CA SER A 43 22.16 21.88 5.47
C SER A 43 23.25 22.47 4.55
N ASN A 44 22.92 22.73 3.28
CA ASN A 44 23.84 23.26 2.29
C ASN A 44 24.06 24.77 2.49
N GLU A 45 24.97 25.11 3.41
CA GLU A 45 25.37 26.46 3.74
C GLU A 45 25.98 27.26 2.57
N LYS A 46 26.06 28.59 2.75
CA LYS A 46 26.58 29.54 1.75
C LYS A 46 28.03 29.25 1.31
N HIS A 47 28.85 28.58 2.13
CA HIS A 47 30.30 28.40 1.92
C HIS A 47 30.74 26.97 1.52
N PHE A 48 29.91 26.21 0.82
CA PHE A 48 30.32 24.88 0.32
C PHE A 48 31.44 24.96 -0.74
N ARG A 49 32.56 24.27 -0.52
CA ARG A 49 33.58 24.12 -1.57
C ARG A 49 33.07 23.15 -2.64
N THR A 50 33.29 23.49 -3.90
CA THR A 50 32.89 22.63 -5.02
C THR A 50 33.67 21.31 -4.96
N GLY A 51 32.98 20.18 -5.15
CA GLY A 51 33.57 18.85 -5.17
C GLY A 51 33.94 18.26 -3.80
N LEU A 52 33.77 18.99 -2.70
CA LEU A 52 34.02 18.47 -1.35
C LEU A 52 32.79 17.68 -0.85
N LEU A 53 33.03 16.51 -0.27
CA LEU A 53 31.99 15.69 0.35
C LEU A 53 31.69 16.19 1.76
N HIS A 54 30.40 16.38 2.04
CA HIS A 54 29.89 16.81 3.33
C HIS A 54 28.90 15.78 3.86
N ASN A 55 29.08 15.39 5.12
CA ASN A 55 28.12 14.54 5.83
C ASN A 55 26.91 15.38 6.24
N VAL A 56 25.70 14.91 5.89
CA VAL A 56 24.44 15.53 6.25
C VAL A 56 23.87 14.82 7.47
N ARG A 57 23.72 15.56 8.57
CA ARG A 57 23.13 15.03 9.81
C ARG A 57 21.60 15.01 9.68
N LEU A 58 21.05 13.81 9.68
CA LEU A 58 19.60 13.59 9.69
C LEU A 58 19.05 13.58 11.14
N PRO A 59 17.75 13.87 11.32
CA PRO A 59 17.08 13.75 12.62
C PRO A 59 17.04 12.29 13.12
N THR A 60 16.76 12.13 14.42
CA THR A 60 16.80 10.83 15.12
C THR A 60 15.84 9.79 14.56
N ASN A 61 14.70 10.21 13.99
CA ASN A 61 13.73 9.34 13.34
C ASN A 61 14.23 8.75 12.00
N LEU A 62 15.32 9.27 11.45
CA LEU A 62 16.01 8.77 10.26
C LEU A 62 17.39 8.21 10.59
N SER A 63 17.60 7.84 11.86
CA SER A 63 18.86 7.23 12.31
C SER A 63 19.14 5.92 11.57
N GLY A 64 20.40 5.70 11.24
CA GLY A 64 20.83 4.55 10.43
C GLY A 64 20.89 4.82 8.92
N ILE A 65 20.38 5.97 8.45
CA ILE A 65 20.63 6.45 7.09
C ILE A 65 21.88 7.34 7.11
N GLU A 66 22.84 7.05 6.24
CA GLU A 66 24.05 7.85 6.06
C GLU A 66 23.99 8.65 4.75
N VAL A 67 24.03 9.98 4.86
CA VAL A 67 23.90 10.88 3.71
C VAL A 67 25.17 11.70 3.53
N PHE A 68 25.72 11.63 2.31
CA PHE A 68 26.77 12.53 1.87
C PHE A 68 26.28 13.39 0.72
N SER A 69 26.70 14.64 0.69
CA SER A 69 26.44 15.53 -0.43
C SER A 69 27.70 16.22 -0.92
N ALA A 70 27.74 16.51 -2.22
CA ALA A 70 28.78 17.31 -2.82
C ALA A 70 28.20 18.20 -3.91
N ARG A 71 28.71 19.43 -3.96
CA ARG A 71 28.22 20.46 -4.88
C ARG A 71 29.14 20.60 -6.08
N PHE A 72 28.58 20.56 -7.28
CA PHE A 72 29.29 20.67 -8.54
C PHE A 72 28.71 21.79 -9.42
N ARG A 73 29.51 22.26 -10.38
CA ARG A 73 28.99 22.98 -11.55
C ARG A 73 28.67 21.94 -12.61
N CYS A 74 27.56 22.10 -13.34
CA CYS A 74 27.16 21.15 -14.39
C CYS A 74 28.31 20.86 -15.38
N GLY A 75 28.95 21.90 -15.93
CA GLY A 75 30.08 21.72 -16.87
C GLY A 75 31.33 21.06 -16.26
N SER A 76 31.63 21.31 -14.98
CA SER A 76 32.76 20.63 -14.30
C SER A 76 32.46 19.16 -14.06
N LEU A 77 31.23 18.84 -13.66
CA LEU A 77 30.78 17.46 -13.46
C LEU A 77 30.81 16.69 -14.78
N HIS A 78 30.32 17.28 -15.87
CA HIS A 78 30.43 16.69 -17.20
C HIS A 78 31.90 16.49 -17.62
N ARG A 79 32.78 17.49 -17.45
CA ARG A 79 34.16 17.41 -17.93
C ARG A 79 35.02 16.41 -17.15
N TYR A 80 34.83 16.29 -15.85
CA TYR A 80 35.74 15.54 -14.96
C TYR A 80 35.10 14.33 -14.27
N GLY A 81 33.78 14.19 -14.32
CA GLY A 81 33.08 13.24 -13.48
C GLY A 81 33.15 13.61 -12.00
N ALA A 82 32.91 12.63 -11.13
CA ALA A 82 32.99 12.80 -9.68
C ALA A 82 33.12 11.45 -8.97
N ASN A 83 33.80 11.45 -7.83
CA ASN A 83 33.79 10.33 -6.89
C ASN A 83 32.95 10.72 -5.67
N VAL A 84 31.83 10.04 -5.47
CA VAL A 84 30.90 10.25 -4.35
C VAL A 84 30.74 8.94 -3.60
N LYS A 85 31.64 8.69 -2.64
CA LYS A 85 31.72 7.43 -1.88
C LYS A 85 31.80 6.22 -2.82
N GLU A 86 30.78 5.36 -2.85
CA GLU A 86 30.72 4.14 -3.67
C GLU A 86 30.50 4.43 -5.15
N PHE A 87 30.01 5.63 -5.49
CA PHE A 87 29.68 6.01 -6.85
C PHE A 87 30.87 6.70 -7.51
N ARG A 88 31.31 6.15 -8.66
CA ARG A 88 32.36 6.73 -9.49
C ARG A 88 31.78 7.15 -10.83
N LEU A 89 31.43 8.42 -10.93
CA LEU A 89 30.90 9.05 -12.13
C LEU A 89 32.06 9.31 -13.09
N SER A 90 32.03 8.65 -14.24
CA SER A 90 33.02 8.83 -15.30
C SER A 90 32.92 10.23 -15.93
N PRO A 91 34.00 10.75 -16.55
CA PRO A 91 33.90 11.92 -17.42
C PRO A 91 32.84 11.72 -18.52
N GLY A 92 32.17 12.81 -18.89
CA GLY A 92 31.09 12.82 -19.88
C GLY A 92 29.71 12.53 -19.32
N VAL A 93 29.50 12.58 -17.99
CA VAL A 93 28.14 12.49 -17.42
C VAL A 93 27.27 13.66 -17.87
N GLU A 94 26.03 13.35 -18.22
CA GLU A 94 25.04 14.31 -18.67
C GLU A 94 24.09 14.66 -17.53
N ILE A 95 23.82 15.97 -17.38
CA ILE A 95 22.85 16.50 -16.42
C ILE A 95 21.77 17.23 -17.19
N HIS A 96 20.51 16.88 -16.95
CA HIS A 96 19.37 17.51 -17.60
C HIS A 96 18.25 17.87 -16.59
N PRO A 97 17.79 19.15 -16.56
CA PRO A 97 18.37 20.30 -17.25
C PRO A 97 19.75 20.67 -16.67
N CYS A 98 20.65 21.18 -17.51
CA CYS A 98 21.95 21.66 -17.05
C CYS A 98 21.79 23.01 -16.32
N VAL A 99 21.93 22.98 -15.00
CA VAL A 99 21.80 24.17 -14.12
C VAL A 99 23.17 24.65 -13.62
N LYS A 100 23.21 25.86 -13.05
CA LYS A 100 24.45 26.49 -12.57
C LYS A 100 25.17 25.64 -11.51
N ARG A 101 24.41 25.05 -10.57
CA ARG A 101 24.94 24.20 -9.51
C ARG A 101 24.08 22.96 -9.32
N VAL A 102 24.76 21.82 -9.27
CA VAL A 102 24.20 20.49 -9.06
C VAL A 102 24.64 20.03 -7.69
N LEU A 103 23.69 19.56 -6.87
CA LEU A 103 23.97 18.88 -5.62
C LEU A 103 23.79 17.39 -5.86
N LEU A 104 24.88 16.63 -5.78
CA LEU A 104 24.81 15.17 -5.73
C LEU A 104 24.58 14.74 -4.28
N VAL A 105 23.63 13.85 -4.07
CA VAL A 105 23.23 13.32 -2.77
C VAL A 105 23.38 11.81 -2.82
N ARG A 106 24.41 11.30 -2.14
CA ARG A 106 24.58 9.88 -1.86
C ARG A 106 23.84 9.53 -0.60
N GLN A 107 23.04 8.48 -0.66
CA GLN A 107 22.28 7.92 0.45
C GLN A 107 22.73 6.48 0.66
N ASP A 108 22.95 6.07 1.89
CA ASP A 108 22.94 4.67 2.31
C ASP A 108 21.80 4.53 3.29
N LEU A 109 20.77 3.79 2.89
CA LEU A 109 19.55 3.65 3.66
C LEU A 109 19.71 2.75 4.89
N GLY A 110 20.83 2.03 4.99
CA GLY A 110 21.03 1.05 6.04
C GLY A 110 20.01 -0.08 6.00
N LEU A 111 20.08 -0.98 6.98
CA LEU A 111 19.29 -2.21 6.99
C LEU A 111 17.77 -1.93 7.09
N ASN A 112 17.39 -1.02 8.00
CA ASN A 112 15.99 -0.80 8.35
C ASN A 112 15.21 -0.12 7.22
N PHE A 113 15.75 0.96 6.63
CA PHE A 113 15.04 1.70 5.58
C PHE A 113 15.13 1.02 4.22
N SER A 114 16.11 0.14 4.00
CA SER A 114 16.15 -0.68 2.77
C SER A 114 14.94 -1.60 2.64
N THR A 115 14.27 -1.97 3.74
CA THR A 115 13.08 -2.83 3.71
C THR A 115 11.90 -2.21 2.96
N ILE A 116 11.85 -0.86 2.84
CA ILE A 116 10.82 -0.13 2.10
C ILE A 116 10.72 -0.62 0.65
N TYR A 117 11.83 -1.06 0.06
CA TYR A 117 11.86 -1.48 -1.34
C TYR A 117 11.24 -2.86 -1.58
N TYR A 118 11.02 -3.68 -0.55
CA TYR A 118 10.22 -4.90 -0.71
C TYR A 118 8.75 -4.60 -0.97
N ASP A 119 8.22 -3.52 -0.38
CA ASP A 119 6.81 -3.13 -0.52
C ASP A 119 6.57 -2.19 -1.73
N ASN A 120 7.61 -1.53 -2.22
CA ASN A 120 7.51 -0.50 -3.27
C ASN A 120 8.09 -0.96 -4.62
N CYS A 121 8.76 -2.10 -4.69
CA CYS A 121 9.44 -2.54 -5.91
C CYS A 121 9.27 -4.04 -6.18
N GLU A 122 9.39 -4.42 -7.46
CA GLU A 122 9.21 -5.79 -7.95
C GLU A 122 10.41 -6.72 -7.66
N LEU A 123 10.74 -6.95 -6.39
CA LEU A 123 11.85 -7.82 -5.94
C LEU A 123 11.48 -9.33 -5.82
N TYR A 124 10.52 -9.81 -6.59
CA TYR A 124 10.03 -11.19 -6.46
C TYR A 124 11.11 -12.24 -6.77
N GLY A 125 11.32 -13.19 -5.86
CA GLY A 125 12.32 -14.25 -6.01
C GLY A 125 13.75 -13.83 -5.67
N TYR A 126 13.94 -12.60 -5.16
CA TYR A 126 15.23 -12.08 -4.74
C TYR A 126 15.17 -11.51 -3.32
N GLN A 127 16.31 -11.48 -2.65
CA GLN A 127 16.50 -10.81 -1.37
C GLN A 127 17.70 -9.87 -1.45
N LEU A 128 17.62 -8.75 -0.74
CA LEU A 128 18.71 -7.80 -0.62
C LEU A 128 19.91 -8.44 0.08
N TYR A 129 21.08 -8.37 -0.56
CA TYR A 129 22.36 -8.80 0.00
C TYR A 129 23.11 -7.65 0.69
N THR A 130 22.90 -6.41 0.23
CA THR A 130 23.43 -5.17 0.80
C THR A 130 22.29 -4.18 1.10
N PRO A 131 22.49 -3.15 1.95
CA PRO A 131 21.61 -2.00 1.99
C PRO A 131 21.52 -1.31 0.63
N ILE A 132 20.47 -0.53 0.48
CA ILE A 132 20.21 0.24 -0.72
C ILE A 132 21.03 1.52 -0.68
N LEU A 133 21.82 1.71 -1.74
CA LEU A 133 22.58 2.92 -1.99
C LEU A 133 21.85 3.78 -3.03
N GLY A 134 21.58 5.03 -2.69
CA GLY A 134 21.02 6.02 -3.60
C GLY A 134 22.07 7.02 -4.07
N LEU A 135 22.01 7.41 -5.34
CA LEU A 135 22.67 8.61 -5.84
C LEU A 135 21.63 9.44 -6.60
N LEU A 136 21.32 10.61 -6.08
CA LEU A 136 20.34 11.53 -6.65
C LEU A 136 21.00 12.89 -6.93
N ALA A 137 20.44 13.64 -7.88
CA ALA A 137 20.94 14.95 -8.27
C ALA A 137 19.84 16.00 -8.16
N TYR A 138 20.15 17.15 -7.58
CA TYR A 138 19.19 18.26 -7.42
C TYR A 138 19.81 19.59 -7.83
N ASN A 139 18.99 20.56 -8.26
CA ASN A 139 19.47 21.94 -8.38
C ASN A 139 19.67 22.55 -6.98
N VAL A 140 20.61 23.48 -6.88
CA VAL A 140 20.80 24.28 -5.67
C VAL A 140 21.16 25.73 -6.00
N GLY A 141 20.31 26.65 -5.56
CA GLY A 141 20.48 28.09 -5.73
C GLY A 141 19.94 28.85 -4.53
N LYS A 142 20.33 30.12 -4.42
CA LYS A 142 19.79 31.01 -3.37
C LYS A 142 18.35 31.35 -3.76
N ASN A 143 17.38 31.01 -2.91
CA ASN A 143 15.95 31.21 -3.13
C ASN A 143 15.37 30.36 -4.28
N GLU A 144 16.03 29.27 -4.67
CA GLU A 144 15.49 28.32 -5.64
C GLU A 144 14.86 27.12 -4.90
N ASN A 145 13.69 26.70 -5.35
CA ASN A 145 13.10 25.45 -4.87
C ASN A 145 13.90 24.26 -5.43
N PRO A 146 14.23 23.26 -4.60
CA PRO A 146 14.98 22.10 -5.05
C PRO A 146 14.07 21.16 -5.85
N PHE A 147 14.49 20.84 -7.06
CA PHE A 147 13.91 19.85 -7.95
C PHE A 147 14.99 18.88 -8.43
N GLU A 148 14.55 17.69 -8.80
CA GLU A 148 15.42 16.60 -9.21
C GLU A 148 15.93 16.79 -10.65
N LEU A 149 17.21 16.56 -10.83
CA LEU A 149 17.91 16.63 -12.11
C LEU A 149 18.14 15.22 -12.63
N LYS A 150 17.87 15.00 -13.92
CA LYS A 150 18.27 13.76 -14.60
C LYS A 150 19.79 13.74 -14.70
N LEU A 151 20.40 12.70 -14.14
CA LEU A 151 21.82 12.40 -14.28
C LEU A 151 21.91 11.08 -15.03
N SER A 152 22.64 11.09 -16.13
CA SER A 152 22.93 9.89 -16.94
C SER A 152 24.39 9.81 -17.33
N SER A 153 24.86 8.59 -17.58
CA SER A 153 26.15 8.37 -18.20
C SER A 153 26.16 8.87 -19.64
N GLY A 154 27.27 9.45 -20.08
CA GLY A 154 27.55 9.64 -21.51
C GLY A 154 28.03 8.33 -22.15
N ALA A 155 29.13 8.39 -22.90
CA ALA A 155 29.70 7.23 -23.58
C ALA A 155 30.14 6.10 -22.63
N THR A 156 30.63 6.45 -21.44
CA THR A 156 31.08 5.49 -20.43
C THR A 156 30.11 5.44 -19.25
N PRO A 157 29.63 4.26 -18.84
CA PRO A 157 28.82 4.13 -17.63
C PRO A 157 29.62 4.55 -16.39
N PHE A 158 28.91 4.79 -15.30
CA PHE A 158 29.51 4.94 -14.00
C PHE A 158 29.37 3.65 -13.18
N THR A 159 30.19 3.52 -12.13
CA THR A 159 30.24 2.29 -11.33
C THR A 159 29.78 2.53 -9.90
N VAL A 160 29.17 1.51 -9.30
CA VAL A 160 28.78 1.47 -7.89
C VAL A 160 29.55 0.34 -7.21
N ASP A 161 30.36 0.69 -6.21
CA ASP A 161 31.27 -0.22 -5.52
C ASP A 161 30.75 -0.64 -4.15
N PHE A 162 30.33 -1.90 -4.02
CA PHE A 162 29.76 -2.46 -2.79
C PHE A 162 30.80 -3.13 -1.88
N ARG A 163 32.11 -3.01 -2.15
CA ARG A 163 33.16 -3.70 -1.37
C ARG A 163 33.13 -3.40 0.13
N ASN A 164 32.87 -2.14 0.50
CA ASN A 164 32.88 -1.67 1.88
C ASN A 164 31.45 -1.47 2.45
N VAL A 165 30.45 -2.06 1.81
CA VAL A 165 29.05 -1.95 2.22
C VAL A 165 28.69 -3.14 3.10
N GLY A 166 27.97 -2.88 4.20
CA GLY A 166 27.51 -3.93 5.12
C GLY A 166 26.68 -4.99 4.39
N LYS A 167 26.81 -6.26 4.80
CA LYS A 167 26.03 -7.37 4.23
C LYS A 167 24.82 -7.67 5.10
N LEU A 168 23.66 -7.90 4.48
CA LEU A 168 22.43 -8.32 5.18
C LEU A 168 22.42 -9.83 5.45
N VAL A 169 23.06 -10.60 4.56
CA VAL A 169 23.04 -12.06 4.61
C VAL A 169 24.46 -12.58 4.79
N ASN A 170 24.68 -13.32 5.88
CA ASN A 170 26.01 -13.81 6.26
C ASN A 170 26.37 -15.16 5.60
N ASN A 171 25.39 -15.95 5.19
CA ASN A 171 25.62 -17.25 4.55
C ASN A 171 25.20 -17.21 3.08
N THR A 172 26.19 -17.03 2.21
CA THR A 172 26.00 -16.98 0.75
C THR A 172 26.76 -18.09 0.03
N LYS A 173 27.10 -19.18 0.73
CA LYS A 173 27.82 -20.30 0.10
C LYS A 173 27.05 -20.82 -1.11
N GLY A 174 27.62 -20.63 -2.30
CA GLY A 174 27.04 -21.03 -3.58
C GLY A 174 26.05 -20.05 -4.20
N LEU A 175 25.75 -18.90 -3.56
CA LEU A 175 24.87 -17.88 -4.11
C LEU A 175 25.69 -16.81 -4.84
N ILE A 176 25.29 -16.51 -6.08
CA ILE A 176 25.92 -15.50 -6.91
C ILE A 176 25.11 -14.21 -6.77
N PRO A 177 25.68 -13.11 -6.26
CA PRO A 177 24.98 -11.84 -6.20
C PRO A 177 24.73 -11.29 -7.61
N LEU A 178 23.69 -10.47 -7.74
CA LEU A 178 23.36 -9.68 -8.93
C LEU A 178 23.23 -8.21 -8.54
N CYS A 179 23.47 -7.33 -9.50
CA CYS A 179 23.21 -5.91 -9.36
C CYS A 179 21.73 -5.64 -9.62
N ALA A 180 21.05 -5.05 -8.65
CA ALA A 180 19.70 -4.53 -8.79
C ALA A 180 19.76 -3.01 -8.88
N SER A 181 19.09 -2.44 -9.87
CA SER A 181 18.78 -1.01 -9.93
C SER A 181 17.28 -0.80 -9.87
N PHE A 182 16.88 0.15 -9.04
CA PHE A 182 15.48 0.45 -8.73
C PHE A 182 15.07 1.71 -9.51
N GLU A 183 14.12 1.54 -10.42
CA GLU A 183 13.55 2.62 -11.21
C GLU A 183 12.44 3.35 -10.41
N THR A 184 12.11 4.58 -10.82
CA THR A 184 11.16 5.45 -10.10
C THR A 184 9.72 4.91 -10.14
N ASP A 185 9.40 4.03 -11.08
CA ASP A 185 8.10 3.37 -11.23
C ASP A 185 7.97 2.08 -10.39
N GLY A 186 9.00 1.74 -9.60
CA GLY A 186 9.04 0.51 -8.80
C GLY A 186 9.57 -0.70 -9.54
N LYS A 187 9.92 -0.56 -10.83
CA LYS A 187 10.54 -1.62 -11.59
C LYS A 187 11.97 -1.87 -11.12
N VAL A 188 12.36 -3.13 -11.09
CA VAL A 188 13.73 -3.54 -10.75
C VAL A 188 14.39 -4.15 -11.97
N THR A 189 15.55 -3.65 -12.35
CA THR A 189 16.37 -4.26 -13.39
C THR A 189 17.57 -4.95 -12.78
N LEU A 190 17.75 -6.21 -13.15
CA LEU A 190 18.84 -7.05 -12.68
C LEU A 190 19.94 -7.14 -13.74
N SER A 191 21.18 -7.11 -13.31
CA SER A 191 22.34 -7.26 -14.17
C SER A 191 23.47 -8.00 -13.45
N ASN A 192 24.37 -8.59 -14.24
CA ASN A 192 25.56 -9.23 -13.70
C ASN A 192 26.53 -8.17 -13.18
N LEU A 193 27.34 -8.55 -12.20
CA LEU A 193 28.44 -7.71 -11.75
C LEU A 193 29.51 -7.64 -12.83
N VAL A 194 30.20 -6.49 -12.91
CA VAL A 194 31.40 -6.35 -13.76
C VAL A 194 32.60 -7.05 -13.15
N SER A 195 32.73 -6.94 -11.83
CA SER A 195 33.73 -7.63 -11.03
C SER A 195 33.19 -7.80 -9.62
N THR A 196 33.93 -8.47 -8.73
CA THR A 196 33.44 -8.76 -7.37
C THR A 196 32.98 -7.48 -6.65
N HIS A 197 31.69 -7.42 -6.30
CA HIS A 197 31.00 -6.28 -5.66
C HIS A 197 30.88 -5.00 -6.51
N LEU A 198 31.13 -5.04 -7.82
CA LEU A 198 31.06 -3.86 -8.69
C LEU A 198 29.88 -3.92 -9.65
N CYS A 199 29.00 -2.92 -9.57
CA CYS A 199 27.87 -2.75 -10.48
C CYS A 199 28.10 -1.62 -11.48
N VAL A 200 27.47 -1.73 -12.64
CA VAL A 200 27.40 -0.66 -13.64
C VAL A 200 26.06 0.03 -13.55
N ALA A 201 26.10 1.35 -13.69
CA ALA A 201 24.95 2.22 -13.65
C ALA A 201 25.04 3.27 -14.77
N THR A 202 23.89 3.58 -15.37
CA THR A 202 23.77 4.55 -16.47
C THR A 202 22.91 5.75 -16.11
N ARG A 203 22.20 5.71 -14.97
CA ARG A 203 21.28 6.76 -14.51
C ARG A 203 21.36 6.96 -13.01
N HIS A 204 21.02 8.14 -12.50
CA HIS A 204 20.80 8.28 -11.05
C HIS A 204 19.74 7.29 -10.56
N GLY A 205 19.66 7.10 -9.25
CA GLY A 205 18.66 6.24 -8.62
C GLY A 205 19.26 5.40 -7.52
N HIS A 206 18.61 4.28 -7.24
CA HIS A 206 18.99 3.40 -6.15
C HIS A 206 19.48 2.05 -6.64
N TYR A 207 20.44 1.50 -5.91
CA TYR A 207 21.20 0.32 -6.29
C TYR A 207 21.44 -0.57 -5.08
N SER A 208 21.42 -1.89 -5.29
CA SER A 208 21.80 -2.87 -4.28
C SER A 208 22.36 -4.13 -4.94
N LEU A 209 23.12 -4.91 -4.19
CA LEU A 209 23.31 -6.32 -4.52
C LEU A 209 22.10 -7.12 -4.01
N VAL A 210 21.66 -8.08 -4.81
CA VAL A 210 20.61 -9.04 -4.47
C VAL A 210 21.10 -10.46 -4.72
N ILE A 211 20.49 -11.43 -4.05
CA ILE A 211 20.71 -12.86 -4.28
C ILE A 211 19.35 -13.54 -4.47
N GLU A 212 19.31 -14.63 -5.22
CA GLU A 212 18.09 -15.43 -5.37
C GLU A 212 17.61 -15.91 -3.99
N SER A 213 16.30 -15.80 -3.75
CA SER A 213 15.71 -16.26 -2.51
C SER A 213 15.52 -17.79 -2.57
N PRO A 214 16.01 -18.54 -1.56
CA PRO A 214 15.97 -20.01 -1.58
C PRO A 214 14.55 -20.59 -1.47
N SER A 215 13.54 -19.76 -1.15
CA SER A 215 12.16 -20.18 -0.87
C SER A 215 11.22 -20.15 -2.08
N MET A 216 11.67 -19.71 -3.25
CA MET A 216 10.84 -19.70 -4.46
C MET A 216 11.34 -20.75 -5.47
N PRO A 217 10.51 -21.72 -5.90
CA PRO A 217 10.89 -22.59 -6.99
C PRO A 217 11.03 -21.74 -8.25
N VAL A 218 12.26 -21.67 -8.76
CA VAL A 218 12.63 -21.05 -10.03
C VAL A 218 11.66 -21.54 -11.12
N ARG A 219 10.86 -20.62 -11.65
CA ARG A 219 10.03 -20.85 -12.85
C ARG A 219 10.93 -20.86 -14.07
N ASN A 220 11.81 -21.85 -14.18
CA ASN A 220 12.58 -22.18 -15.37
C ASN A 220 13.14 -23.61 -15.26
N LYS A 221 12.22 -24.58 -15.30
CA LYS A 221 12.41 -25.80 -16.09
C LYS A 221 11.09 -26.07 -16.79
N LYS A 222 11.13 -26.38 -18.09
CA LYS A 222 10.02 -27.00 -18.83
C LYS A 222 9.54 -28.19 -18.00
N VAL A 223 8.45 -28.04 -17.26
CA VAL A 223 7.82 -29.17 -16.58
C VAL A 223 6.77 -29.73 -17.52
N SER A 224 7.06 -30.95 -17.98
CA SER A 224 6.14 -31.86 -18.66
C SER A 224 4.76 -31.84 -17.99
N GLY A 225 3.73 -31.57 -18.79
CA GLY A 225 2.36 -31.31 -18.35
C GLY A 225 1.59 -32.55 -17.89
N TRP A 226 1.94 -33.12 -16.74
CA TRP A 226 1.12 -34.18 -16.13
C TRP A 226 0.75 -33.97 -14.66
N LYS A 227 1.41 -33.09 -13.90
CA LYS A 227 1.09 -32.94 -12.46
C LYS A 227 0.55 -31.57 -12.14
N MET A 228 -0.73 -31.39 -12.44
CA MET A 228 -1.55 -30.35 -11.85
C MET A 228 -2.93 -30.95 -11.55
N GLY A 229 -3.04 -31.53 -10.35
CA GLY A 229 -4.28 -32.06 -9.83
C GLY A 229 -4.13 -32.20 -8.32
N VAL A 230 -5.11 -31.67 -7.59
CA VAL A 230 -5.23 -31.58 -6.12
C VAL A 230 -4.72 -30.26 -5.55
N GLY A 231 -5.63 -29.29 -5.50
CA GLY A 231 -5.41 -28.02 -4.83
C GLY A 231 -6.61 -27.07 -4.82
N VAL A 232 -7.84 -27.57 -4.93
CA VAL A 232 -9.05 -26.75 -4.72
C VAL A 232 -10.12 -27.61 -4.04
N SER A 233 -10.03 -27.77 -2.72
CA SER A 233 -11.17 -28.23 -1.94
C SER A 233 -11.14 -27.60 -0.56
N MET A 234 -11.72 -26.41 -0.44
CA MET A 234 -12.33 -25.96 0.83
C MET A 234 -13.27 -24.74 0.70
N GLY A 235 -13.36 -24.07 -0.46
CA GLY A 235 -14.28 -22.95 -0.67
C GLY A 235 -15.59 -23.28 -1.40
N GLY A 236 -15.67 -24.45 -2.05
CA GLY A 236 -16.77 -24.77 -2.98
C GLY A 236 -18.11 -25.12 -2.31
N LEU A 237 -18.09 -25.70 -1.10
CA LEU A 237 -19.34 -26.10 -0.44
C LEU A 237 -20.14 -24.91 0.10
N ILE A 238 -19.47 -23.86 0.59
CA ILE A 238 -20.15 -22.71 1.20
C ILE A 238 -20.84 -21.84 0.13
N GLY A 239 -20.21 -21.70 -1.04
CA GLY A 239 -20.81 -20.99 -2.17
C GLY A 239 -22.06 -21.69 -2.70
N LEU A 240 -22.02 -23.03 -2.83
CA LEU A 240 -23.15 -23.80 -3.35
C LEU A 240 -24.35 -23.79 -2.39
N THR A 241 -24.10 -23.90 -1.08
CA THR A 241 -25.18 -23.88 -0.07
C THR A 241 -25.88 -22.53 -0.01
N LEU A 242 -25.13 -21.42 -0.07
CA LEU A 242 -25.71 -20.07 -0.14
C LEU A 242 -26.56 -19.87 -1.40
N LEU A 243 -26.11 -20.37 -2.55
CA LEU A 243 -26.82 -20.22 -3.81
C LEU A 243 -28.15 -20.98 -3.82
N VAL A 244 -28.18 -22.21 -3.31
CA VAL A 244 -29.41 -23.00 -3.15
C VAL A 244 -30.39 -22.33 -2.17
N LEU A 245 -29.89 -21.77 -1.07
CA LEU A 245 -30.74 -21.11 -0.07
C LEU A 245 -31.38 -19.82 -0.62
N LEU A 246 -30.65 -19.05 -1.43
CA LEU A 246 -31.18 -17.87 -2.09
C LEU A 246 -32.26 -18.20 -3.13
N LEU A 247 -32.06 -19.26 -3.92
CA LEU A 247 -33.04 -19.69 -4.92
C LEU A 247 -34.35 -20.19 -4.27
N THR A 248 -34.26 -20.96 -3.19
CA THR A 248 -35.45 -21.42 -2.46
C THR A 248 -36.22 -20.27 -1.83
N ALA A 249 -35.54 -19.29 -1.24
CA ALA A 249 -36.17 -18.08 -0.70
C ALA A 249 -36.92 -17.26 -1.77
N MET A 250 -36.33 -17.10 -2.96
CA MET A 250 -36.97 -16.40 -4.08
C MET A 250 -38.23 -17.12 -4.56
N LEU A 251 -38.19 -18.44 -4.72
CA LEU A 251 -39.36 -19.24 -5.12
C LEU A 251 -40.50 -19.15 -4.09
N VAL A 252 -40.18 -19.19 -2.79
CA VAL A 252 -41.18 -19.02 -1.73
C VAL A 252 -41.78 -17.62 -1.75
N ARG A 253 -40.96 -16.58 -1.97
CA ARG A 253 -41.46 -15.19 -2.08
C ARG A 253 -42.39 -15.01 -3.26
N VAL A 254 -42.06 -15.56 -4.43
CA VAL A 254 -42.93 -15.52 -5.62
C VAL A 254 -44.26 -16.23 -5.35
N LYS A 255 -44.22 -17.46 -4.80
CA LYS A 255 -45.43 -18.22 -4.47
C LYS A 255 -46.30 -17.55 -3.41
N LYS A 256 -45.69 -16.88 -2.42
CA LYS A 256 -46.42 -16.13 -1.40
C LYS A 256 -47.08 -14.88 -1.98
N ARG A 257 -46.40 -14.19 -2.91
CA ARG A 257 -46.95 -13.01 -3.58
C ARG A 257 -48.16 -13.35 -4.45
N SER A 258 -48.07 -14.41 -5.24
CA SER A 258 -49.21 -14.87 -6.06
C SER A 258 -50.41 -15.29 -5.21
N ARG A 259 -50.19 -15.95 -4.07
CA ARG A 259 -51.28 -16.29 -3.14
C ARG A 259 -51.90 -15.08 -2.46
N MET A 260 -51.12 -14.03 -2.19
CA MET A 260 -51.63 -12.81 -1.58
C MET A 260 -52.52 -12.04 -2.57
N GLU A 261 -52.15 -11.98 -3.84
CA GLU A 261 -52.97 -11.36 -4.91
C GLU A 261 -54.31 -12.10 -5.12
N GLU A 262 -54.32 -13.44 -5.02
CA GLU A 262 -55.53 -14.25 -5.11
C GLU A 262 -56.49 -14.00 -3.92
N LEU A 263 -55.94 -13.81 -2.71
CA LEU A 263 -56.71 -13.53 -1.50
C LEU A 263 -57.27 -12.10 -1.49
N GLU A 264 -56.52 -11.12 -2.00
CA GLU A 264 -57.02 -9.76 -2.18
C GLU A 264 -58.23 -9.74 -3.13
N ARG A 265 -58.17 -10.47 -4.25
CA ARG A 265 -59.29 -10.56 -5.19
C ARG A 265 -60.55 -11.18 -4.57
N ARG A 266 -60.42 -12.25 -3.78
CA ARG A 266 -61.56 -12.88 -3.10
C ARG A 266 -62.18 -12.00 -2.01
N ALA A 267 -61.36 -11.20 -1.31
CA ALA A 267 -61.87 -10.23 -0.35
C ALA A 267 -62.75 -9.16 -1.03
N TYR A 268 -62.40 -8.72 -2.25
CA TYR A 268 -63.24 -7.78 -3.01
C TYR A 268 -64.54 -8.39 -3.57
N GLU A 269 -64.59 -9.70 -3.80
CA GLU A 269 -65.81 -10.40 -4.27
C GLU A 269 -66.77 -10.75 -3.11
N GLU A 270 -66.24 -11.02 -1.91
CA GLU A 270 -67.05 -11.36 -0.72
C GLU A 270 -67.55 -10.12 0.06
N GLU A 271 -66.99 -8.92 -0.18
CA GLU A 271 -67.45 -7.63 0.39
C GLU A 271 -68.22 -6.76 -0.62
N ALA A 272 -68.99 -7.35 -1.54
CA ALA A 272 -70.05 -6.63 -2.25
C ALA A 272 -71.18 -6.29 -1.25
N LEU A 273 -70.87 -5.37 -0.33
CA LEU A 273 -71.75 -4.85 0.69
C LEU A 273 -73.01 -4.33 0.01
N GLN A 274 -74.18 -4.89 0.35
CA GLN A 274 -75.45 -4.43 -0.20
C GLN A 274 -75.67 -2.96 0.17
N VAL A 275 -75.39 -2.08 -0.78
CA VAL A 275 -75.69 -0.65 -0.70
C VAL A 275 -77.12 -0.44 -1.18
N SER A 276 -78.00 -0.04 -0.27
CA SER A 276 -79.34 0.42 -0.59
C SER A 276 -79.34 1.95 -0.70
N MET A 277 -80.09 2.48 -1.67
CA MET A 277 -80.26 3.92 -1.83
C MET A 277 -81.32 4.40 -0.82
N VAL A 278 -80.93 5.29 0.10
CA VAL A 278 -81.89 6.01 0.95
C VAL A 278 -81.87 7.47 0.49
N GLY A 279 -82.82 7.84 -0.37
CA GLY A 279 -82.83 9.15 -1.02
C GLY A 279 -81.65 9.34 -1.99
N HIS A 280 -80.93 10.45 -1.89
CA HIS A 280 -79.82 10.81 -2.78
C HIS A 280 -78.43 10.39 -2.27
N VAL A 281 -78.35 9.57 -1.22
CA VAL A 281 -77.08 9.11 -0.64
C VAL A 281 -77.08 7.59 -0.49
N ARG A 282 -75.98 6.94 -0.89
CA ARG A 282 -75.75 5.51 -0.65
C ARG A 282 -75.22 5.31 0.76
N ALA A 283 -75.89 4.49 1.55
CA ALA A 283 -75.45 4.12 2.89
C ALA A 283 -75.26 2.59 3.01
N PRO A 284 -74.17 2.12 3.66
CA PRO A 284 -73.96 0.72 4.04
C PRO A 284 -75.07 0.19 4.94
N THR A 285 -75.62 -1.00 4.65
CA THR A 285 -76.57 -1.67 5.57
C THR A 285 -75.87 -2.85 6.25
N ALA A 286 -75.76 -2.84 7.58
CA ALA A 286 -75.18 -3.93 8.35
C ALA A 286 -76.26 -4.93 8.78
N HIS A 287 -76.02 -6.23 8.60
CA HIS A 287 -76.92 -7.29 9.09
C HIS A 287 -76.68 -7.51 10.59
N CYS A 288 -77.70 -7.30 11.42
CA CYS A 288 -77.62 -7.45 12.87
C CYS A 288 -77.75 -8.93 13.27
N THR A 289 -76.80 -9.48 14.06
CA THR A 289 -76.97 -10.78 14.74
C THR A 289 -76.27 -10.75 16.11
N ARG A 290 -77.02 -11.06 17.17
CA ARG A 290 -76.56 -11.14 18.58
C ARG A 290 -76.12 -12.57 18.93
N THR A 291 -75.02 -12.74 19.67
CA THR A 291 -74.61 -14.03 20.26
C THR A 291 -74.69 -13.98 21.80
N LEU A 292 -75.03 -15.11 22.44
CA LEU A 292 -75.29 -15.27 23.87
C LEU A 292 -74.25 -16.22 24.51
N PRO A 293 -73.73 -15.96 25.73
CA PRO A 293 -72.62 -16.74 26.33
C PRO A 293 -73.09 -17.97 27.15
N THR A 294 -72.21 -18.97 27.34
CA THR A 294 -72.43 -20.19 28.16
C THR A 294 -71.19 -20.47 29.04
N LEU A 295 -71.43 -20.93 30.28
CA LEU A 295 -70.49 -21.10 31.41
C LEU A 295 -69.86 -22.50 31.52
N GLU A 296 -68.73 -22.58 32.23
CA GLU A 296 -67.86 -23.78 32.37
C GLU A 296 -67.86 -24.35 33.81
N HIS A 297 -67.83 -25.68 33.96
CA HIS A 297 -67.73 -26.37 35.26
C HIS A 297 -66.59 -27.42 35.30
N GLU A 298 -65.67 -27.22 36.27
CA GLU A 298 -65.06 -28.15 37.26
C GLU A 298 -65.06 -29.68 37.02
N PHE A 299 -64.13 -30.53 37.49
CA PHE A 299 -62.99 -30.46 38.43
C PHE A 299 -62.18 -31.79 38.36
N ARG A 300 -60.91 -31.73 38.82
CA ARG A 300 -60.09 -32.80 39.47
C ARG A 300 -59.70 -34.03 38.65
N SER A 301 -58.52 -34.66 38.82
CA SER A 301 -57.48 -34.61 39.85
C SER A 301 -56.14 -35.12 39.28
N ASN A 302 -55.05 -34.59 39.82
CA ASN A 302 -53.65 -35.02 39.69
C ASN A 302 -53.37 -36.13 40.76
N PRO A 303 -52.19 -36.79 40.93
CA PRO A 303 -50.90 -36.61 40.23
C PRO A 303 -49.95 -37.86 40.13
N LYS A 304 -48.72 -37.60 39.63
CA LYS A 304 -47.40 -38.28 39.86
C LYS A 304 -47.15 -39.64 39.18
N HIS A 305 -46.20 -39.69 38.23
CA HIS A 305 -44.74 -39.87 38.39
C HIS A 305 -44.33 -41.26 38.92
N TYR A 306 -43.82 -42.07 38.00
CA TYR A 306 -42.59 -42.82 38.15
C TYR A 306 -41.82 -42.78 36.82
#